data_AF-A0A1H0ES18-F1
#
_entry.id   AF-A0A1H0ES18-F1
#
_cell.length_a   1.000
_cell.length_b   1.000
_cell.length_c   1.000
_cell.angle_alpha   90.00
_cell.angle_beta   90.00
_cell.angle_gamma   90.00
#
_symmetry.space_group_name_H-M   'P 1'
#
loop_
_entity.id
_entity.type
_entity.pdbx_description
1 polymer ?
#
loop_
_entity_poly.entity_id
_entity_poly.type
_entity_poly.pdbx_seq_one_letter_code
_entity_poly.pdbx_strand_id
1 'polypeptide(L)'
;MTRIKNFDRSARREAARAQEALRTIVADSTAPRDPRTRGEHYRRHLADANRVIDTLQVRIAELEAELRKAKRDAEYDLSLCVTRTAAEEARQGAYRLAIAKAVDIIEGPEHVPCDLSEEIHKLPNPKPKWTK
;
A
#
# COMPACT_ATOMS: atom_id res chain seq x y z
N MET A 1 -18.08 -5.36 -17.12
CA MET A 1 -17.47 -4.48 -16.09
C MET A 1 -17.46 -2.97 -16.46
N THR A 2 -17.84 -2.58 -17.69
CA THR A 2 -17.78 -1.18 -18.19
C THR A 2 -18.98 -0.33 -17.79
N ARG A 3 -20.16 -0.93 -17.62
CA ARG A 3 -21.42 -0.26 -17.29
C ARG A 3 -21.41 0.38 -15.89
N ILE A 4 -20.80 -0.29 -14.91
CA ILE A 4 -20.67 0.18 -13.52
C ILE A 4 -19.73 1.40 -13.46
N LYS A 5 -18.58 1.34 -14.15
CA LYS A 5 -17.64 2.47 -14.24
C LYS A 5 -18.26 3.73 -14.86
N ASN A 6 -19.16 3.55 -15.83
CA ASN A 6 -19.88 4.67 -16.46
C ASN A 6 -20.96 5.25 -15.52
N PHE A 7 -21.64 4.40 -14.74
CA PHE A 7 -22.61 4.84 -13.74
C PHE A 7 -21.94 5.64 -12.62
N ASP A 8 -20.84 5.15 -12.06
CA ASP A 8 -20.08 5.87 -11.02
C ASP A 8 -19.58 7.24 -11.51
N ARG A 9 -19.12 7.29 -12.76
CA ARG A 9 -18.69 8.55 -13.40
C ARG A 9 -19.86 9.52 -13.59
N SER A 10 -21.04 9.01 -13.94
CA SER A 10 -22.26 9.80 -14.06
C SER A 10 -22.71 10.34 -12.71
N ALA A 11 -22.79 9.47 -11.69
CA ALA A 11 -23.18 9.83 -10.33
C ALA A 11 -22.25 10.91 -9.73
N ARG A 12 -20.94 10.81 -9.95
CA ARG A 12 -19.98 11.85 -9.53
C ARG A 12 -20.20 13.19 -10.23
N ARG A 13 -20.53 13.18 -11.53
CA ARG A 13 -20.83 14.41 -12.28
C ARG A 13 -22.12 15.05 -11.79
N GLU A 14 -23.14 14.25 -11.53
CA GLU A 14 -24.43 14.72 -11.02
C GLU A 14 -24.30 15.30 -9.61
N ALA A 15 -23.57 14.60 -8.72
CA ALA A 15 -23.25 15.10 -7.39
C ALA A 15 -22.46 16.42 -7.43
N ALA A 16 -21.49 16.56 -8.34
CA ALA A 16 -20.73 17.79 -8.52
C ALA A 16 -21.63 18.96 -8.95
N ARG A 17 -22.55 18.73 -9.91
CA ARG A 17 -23.54 19.73 -10.35
C ARG A 17 -24.51 20.12 -9.24
N ALA A 18 -25.00 19.14 -8.46
CA ALA A 18 -25.88 19.39 -7.32
C ALA A 18 -25.16 20.23 -6.25
N GLN A 19 -23.88 19.94 -6.00
CA GLN A 19 -23.07 20.70 -5.06
C GLN A 19 -22.80 22.14 -5.53
N GLU A 20 -22.54 22.33 -6.82
CA GLU A 20 -22.42 23.65 -7.44
C GLU A 20 -23.71 24.45 -7.30
N ALA A 21 -24.85 23.86 -7.67
CA ALA A 21 -26.16 24.51 -7.52
C ALA A 21 -26.45 24.88 -6.07
N LEU A 22 -26.14 24.01 -5.11
CA LEU A 22 -26.31 24.28 -3.69
C LEU A 22 -25.46 25.46 -3.22
N ARG A 23 -24.19 25.55 -3.64
CA ARG A 23 -23.30 26.67 -3.29
C ARG A 23 -23.85 27.99 -3.80
N THR A 24 -24.35 28.02 -5.03
CA THR A 24 -24.97 29.22 -5.62
C THR A 24 -26.22 29.63 -4.85
N ILE A 25 -27.11 28.68 -4.53
CA ILE A 25 -28.31 28.95 -3.73
C ILE A 25 -27.95 29.53 -2.35
N VAL A 26 -26.91 29.02 -1.71
CA VAL A 26 -26.45 29.53 -0.40
C VAL A 26 -25.84 30.94 -0.51
N ALA A 27 -25.08 31.21 -1.57
CA ALA A 27 -24.56 32.55 -1.83
C ALA A 27 -25.69 33.56 -2.10
N ASP A 28 -26.73 33.14 -2.82
CA ASP A 28 -27.89 33.96 -3.17
C ASP A 28 -28.84 34.17 -1.99
N SER A 29 -29.00 33.17 -1.11
CA SER A 29 -29.85 33.28 0.08
C SER A 29 -29.31 34.27 1.12
N THR A 30 -28.02 34.57 1.06
CA THR A 30 -27.34 35.56 1.90
C THR A 30 -27.08 36.89 1.19
N ALA A 31 -27.49 37.02 -0.08
CA ALA A 31 -27.24 38.22 -0.87
C ALA A 31 -28.08 39.43 -0.40
N PRO A 32 -27.50 40.63 -0.34
CA PRO A 32 -28.24 41.85 -0.04
C PRO A 32 -29.36 42.13 -1.05
N ARG A 33 -30.49 42.68 -0.56
CA ARG A 33 -31.63 43.06 -1.42
C ARG A 33 -31.27 44.17 -2.40
N ASP A 34 -30.48 45.15 -1.96
CA ASP A 34 -30.01 46.27 -2.79
C ASP A 34 -29.04 45.77 -3.88
N PRO A 35 -29.39 45.92 -5.18
CA PRO A 35 -28.54 45.50 -6.30
C PRO A 35 -27.14 46.12 -6.29
N ARG A 36 -26.97 47.32 -5.74
CA ARG A 36 -25.67 48.03 -5.73
C ARG A 36 -24.65 47.37 -4.81
N THR A 37 -25.11 46.67 -3.76
CA THR A 37 -24.23 46.02 -2.77
C THR A 37 -23.96 44.55 -3.06
N ARG A 38 -24.73 43.92 -3.97
CA ARG A 38 -24.53 42.51 -4.37
C ARG A 38 -23.17 42.24 -5.01
N GLY A 39 -22.66 43.20 -5.79
CA GLY A 39 -21.33 43.06 -6.41
C GLY A 39 -20.20 42.95 -5.38
N GLU A 40 -20.32 43.64 -4.24
CA GLU A 40 -19.37 43.52 -3.12
C GLU A 40 -19.54 42.18 -2.39
N HIS A 41 -20.79 41.75 -2.16
CA HIS A 41 -21.12 40.48 -1.52
C HIS A 41 -20.45 39.27 -2.21
N TYR A 42 -20.64 39.13 -3.53
CA TYR A 42 -20.04 38.01 -4.25
C TYR A 42 -18.51 38.08 -4.33
N ARG A 43 -17.92 39.29 -4.41
CA ARG A 43 -16.45 39.46 -4.35
C ARG A 43 -15.89 39.01 -3.01
N ARG A 44 -16.59 39.30 -1.91
CA ARG A 44 -16.22 38.83 -0.57
C ARG A 44 -16.30 37.31 -0.46
N HIS A 45 -17.40 36.70 -0.91
CA HIS A 45 -17.53 35.24 -0.93
C HIS A 45 -16.46 34.55 -1.76
N LEU A 46 -16.10 35.12 -2.91
CA LEU A 46 -15.02 34.61 -3.76
C LEU A 46 -13.66 34.71 -3.06
N ALA A 47 -13.38 35.83 -2.38
CA ALA A 47 -12.16 35.97 -1.59
C ALA A 47 -12.10 34.96 -0.43
N ASP A 48 -13.22 34.75 0.27
CA ASP A 48 -13.32 33.77 1.35
C ASP A 48 -13.11 32.33 0.83
N ALA A 49 -13.72 31.98 -0.31
CA ALA A 49 -13.54 30.69 -0.96
C ALA A 49 -12.07 30.46 -1.36
N ASN A 50 -11.40 31.47 -1.92
CA ASN A 50 -9.98 31.36 -2.29
C ASN A 50 -9.09 31.09 -1.07
N ARG A 51 -9.32 31.76 0.08
CA ARG A 51 -8.56 31.48 1.30
C ARG A 51 -8.73 30.04 1.79
N VAL A 52 -9.94 29.50 1.69
CA VAL A 52 -10.21 28.10 2.02
C VAL A 52 -9.49 27.17 1.06
N ILE A 53 -9.52 27.47 -0.25
CA ILE A 53 -8.82 26.69 -1.28
C ILE A 53 -7.30 26.66 -0.98
N ASP A 54 -6.69 27.81 -0.70
CA ASP A 54 -5.26 27.90 -0.39
C ASP A 54 -4.91 27.03 0.85
N THR A 55 -5.72 27.11 1.90
CA THR A 55 -5.55 26.30 3.11
C THR A 55 -5.63 24.80 2.80
N LEU A 56 -6.61 24.40 1.99
CA LEU A 56 -6.77 23.00 1.59
C LEU A 56 -5.63 22.52 0.70
N GLN A 57 -5.11 23.36 -0.20
CA GLN A 57 -3.97 23.03 -1.04
C GLN A 57 -2.71 22.75 -0.21
N VAL A 58 -2.43 23.59 0.80
CA VAL A 58 -1.33 23.34 1.75
C VAL A 58 -1.53 22.00 2.47
N ARG A 59 -2.75 21.75 2.98
CA ARG A 59 -3.03 20.50 3.70
C ARG A 59 -2.90 19.26 2.80
N ILE A 60 -3.31 19.36 1.54
CA ILE A 60 -3.13 18.28 0.55
C ILE A 60 -1.64 18.02 0.33
N ALA A 61 -0.83 19.06 0.15
CA ALA A 61 0.62 18.92 -0.05
C ALA A 61 1.30 18.26 1.16
N GLU A 62 0.91 18.62 2.38
CA GLU A 62 1.37 17.97 3.62
C GLU A 62 1.02 16.48 3.64
N LEU A 63 -0.25 16.14 3.41
CA LEU A 63 -0.72 14.75 3.40
C LEU A 63 -0.03 13.91 2.32
N GLU A 64 0.22 14.48 1.14
CA GLU A 64 0.99 13.81 0.11
C GLU A 64 2.45 13.56 0.54
N ALA A 65 3.06 14.51 1.25
CA ALA A 65 4.41 14.34 1.78
C ALA A 65 4.46 13.26 2.87
N GLU A 66 3.49 13.25 3.79
CA GLU A 66 3.32 12.21 4.81
C GLU A 66 3.14 10.82 4.16
N LEU A 67 2.29 10.73 3.14
CA LEU A 67 2.08 9.47 2.40
C LEU A 67 3.35 8.99 1.71
N ARG A 68 4.10 9.89 1.06
CA ARG A 68 5.39 9.54 0.43
C ARG A 68 6.40 9.05 1.47
N LYS A 69 6.43 9.68 2.65
CA LYS A 69 7.29 9.23 3.75
C LYS A 69 6.88 7.83 4.24
N ALA A 70 5.61 7.62 4.56
CA ALA A 70 5.12 6.33 5.04
C ALA A 70 5.38 5.19 4.05
N LYS A 71 5.26 5.45 2.73
CA LYS A 71 5.61 4.46 1.70
C LYS A 71 7.09 4.10 1.71
N ARG A 72 7.98 5.08 1.82
CA ARG A 72 9.43 4.84 1.90
C ARG A 72 9.79 4.08 3.17
N ASP A 73 9.19 4.43 4.30
CA ASP A 73 9.42 3.74 5.58
C ASP A 73 8.97 2.27 5.48
N ALA A 74 7.79 2.02 4.89
CA ALA A 74 7.30 0.65 4.67
C ALA A 74 8.17 -0.16 3.68
N GLU A 75 8.66 0.47 2.62
CA GLU A 75 9.60 -0.16 1.67
C GLU A 75 10.94 -0.50 2.36
N TYR A 76 11.44 0.39 3.20
CA TYR A 76 12.66 0.18 3.96
C TYR A 76 12.48 -0.97 4.98
N ASP A 77 11.41 -0.97 5.76
CA ASP A 77 11.10 -2.04 6.71
C ASP A 77 11.00 -3.40 6.00
N LEU A 78 10.34 -3.44 4.84
CA LEU A 78 10.28 -4.63 4.00
C LEU A 78 11.67 -5.07 3.52
N SER A 79 12.55 -4.13 3.18
CA SER A 79 13.92 -4.42 2.74
C SER A 79 14.80 -5.03 3.84
N LEU A 80 14.52 -4.70 5.11
CA LEU A 80 15.22 -5.28 6.26
C LEU A 80 14.73 -6.69 6.61
N CYS A 81 13.56 -7.09 6.11
CA CYS A 81 12.98 -8.39 6.39
C CYS A 81 13.47 -9.45 5.41
N VAL A 82 13.82 -10.64 5.93
CA VAL A 82 14.01 -11.82 5.09
C VAL A 82 12.65 -12.24 4.54
N THR A 83 12.54 -12.40 3.23
CA THR A 83 11.29 -12.87 2.63
C THR A 83 10.96 -14.27 3.13
N ARG A 84 9.68 -14.59 3.29
CA ARG A 84 9.23 -15.93 3.73
C ARG A 84 9.82 -17.04 2.86
N THR A 85 10.02 -16.77 1.56
CA THR A 85 10.67 -17.69 0.63
C THR A 85 12.15 -17.90 0.95
N ALA A 86 12.93 -16.83 1.12
CA ALA A 86 14.34 -16.93 1.45
C ALA A 86 14.55 -17.63 2.82
N ALA A 87 13.70 -17.35 3.80
CA ALA A 87 13.73 -18.02 5.09
C ALA A 87 13.43 -19.54 4.98
N GLU A 88 12.47 -19.92 4.14
CA GLU A 88 12.13 -21.32 3.90
C GLU A 88 13.23 -22.06 3.12
N GLU A 89 13.84 -21.42 2.11
CA GLU A 89 14.98 -21.96 1.37
C GLU A 89 16.19 -22.19 2.29
N ALA A 90 16.51 -21.22 3.15
CA ALA A 90 17.58 -21.35 4.14
C ALA A 90 17.30 -22.50 5.13
N ARG A 91 16.05 -22.66 5.58
CA ARG A 91 15.65 -23.76 6.48
C ARG A 91 15.83 -25.13 5.83
N GLN A 92 15.40 -25.30 4.58
CA GLN A 92 15.58 -26.55 3.85
C GLN A 92 17.04 -26.80 3.47
N GLY A 93 17.81 -25.74 3.16
CA GLY A 93 19.25 -25.82 2.96
C GLY A 93 20.00 -26.31 4.20
N ALA A 94 19.67 -25.77 5.38
CA ALA A 94 20.25 -26.20 6.65
C ALA A 94 19.96 -27.68 6.95
N TYR A 95 18.76 -28.17 6.63
CA TYR A 95 18.43 -29.59 6.79
C TYR A 95 19.25 -30.49 5.85
N ARG A 96 19.41 -30.10 4.58
CA ARG A 96 20.26 -30.83 3.62
C ARG A 96 21.72 -30.86 4.06
N LEU A 97 22.23 -29.75 4.59
CA LEU A 97 23.58 -29.69 5.15
C LEU A 97 23.74 -30.61 6.36
N ALA A 98 22.72 -30.69 7.23
CA ALA A 98 22.73 -31.62 8.36
C ALA A 98 22.73 -33.09 7.93
N ILE A 99 21.98 -33.45 6.88
CA ILE A 99 22.02 -34.78 6.26
C ILE A 99 23.43 -35.09 5.75
N ALA A 100 24.00 -34.19 4.94
CA ALA A 100 25.35 -34.36 4.40
C ALA A 100 26.38 -34.54 5.54
N LYS A 101 26.25 -33.74 6.61
CA LYS A 101 27.16 -33.86 7.75
C LYS A 101 26.99 -35.17 8.53
N ALA A 102 25.77 -35.69 8.63
CA ALA A 102 25.53 -36.99 9.25
C ALA A 102 26.15 -38.13 8.43
N VAL A 103 26.09 -38.04 7.10
CA VAL A 103 26.78 -38.96 6.18
C VAL A 103 28.30 -38.91 6.40
N ASP A 104 28.91 -37.71 6.38
CA ASP A 104 30.35 -37.56 6.62
C ASP A 104 30.80 -38.20 7.95
N ILE A 105 29.97 -38.09 8.99
CA ILE A 105 30.27 -38.66 10.32
C ILE A 105 30.26 -40.19 10.26
N ILE A 106 29.37 -40.79 9.47
CA ILE A 106 29.21 -42.24 9.38
C ILE A 106 30.25 -42.86 8.47
N GLU A 107 30.52 -42.22 7.33
CA GLU A 107 31.53 -42.68 6.36
C GLU A 107 32.96 -42.42 6.83
N GLY A 108 33.12 -41.52 7.81
CA GLY A 108 34.39 -41.19 8.42
C GLY A 108 35.35 -40.50 7.45
N PRO A 109 36.65 -40.39 7.81
CA PRO A 109 37.63 -39.65 7.01
C PRO A 109 37.86 -40.22 5.61
N GLU A 110 37.65 -41.53 5.44
CA GLU A 110 37.86 -42.22 4.17
C GLU A 110 36.66 -42.11 3.20
N HIS A 111 35.52 -41.55 3.66
CA HIS A 111 34.31 -41.36 2.87
C HIS A 111 33.85 -42.65 2.18
N VAL A 112 33.84 -43.77 2.93
CA VAL A 112 33.40 -45.07 2.41
C VAL A 112 31.89 -45.22 2.63
N PRO A 113 31.07 -45.27 1.56
CA PRO A 113 29.63 -45.43 1.70
C PRO A 113 29.24 -46.73 2.39
N CYS A 114 28.18 -46.68 3.19
CA CYS A 114 27.60 -47.86 3.81
C CYS A 114 26.08 -47.82 3.73
N ASP A 115 25.43 -48.95 4.02
CA ASP A 115 23.97 -49.06 3.98
C ASP A 115 23.28 -47.96 4.81
N LEU A 116 23.88 -47.58 5.94
CA LEU A 116 23.32 -46.52 6.79
C LEU A 116 23.47 -45.12 6.18
N SER A 117 24.59 -44.80 5.53
CA SER A 117 24.77 -43.49 4.88
C SER A 117 23.86 -43.33 3.66
N GLU A 118 23.67 -44.41 2.90
CA GLU A 118 22.71 -44.48 1.79
C GLU A 118 21.26 -44.25 2.24
N GLU A 119 20.85 -44.82 3.37
CA GLU A 119 19.51 -44.59 3.92
C GLU A 119 19.31 -43.14 4.40
N ILE A 120 20.35 -42.53 4.98
CA ILE A 120 20.32 -41.12 5.40
C ILE A 120 20.19 -40.18 4.21
N HIS A 121 20.87 -40.48 3.09
CA HIS A 121 20.73 -39.71 1.85
C HIS A 121 19.32 -39.71 1.27
N LYS A 122 18.53 -40.75 1.53
CA LYS A 122 17.14 -40.89 1.04
C LYS A 122 16.13 -40.12 1.89
N LEU A 123 16.54 -39.54 3.02
CA LEU A 123 15.62 -38.80 3.89
C LEU A 123 15.01 -37.60 3.14
N PRO A 124 13.67 -37.47 3.12
CA PRO A 124 13.03 -36.36 2.44
C PRO A 124 13.25 -35.05 3.19
N ASN A 125 13.30 -33.94 2.45
CA ASN A 125 13.29 -32.62 3.08
C ASN A 125 12.03 -32.42 3.93
N PRO A 126 12.13 -31.67 5.05
CA PRO A 126 10.98 -31.36 5.87
C PRO A 126 9.95 -30.59 5.06
N LYS A 127 8.66 -30.91 5.27
CA LYS A 127 7.54 -30.21 4.63
C LYS A 127 7.69 -28.69 4.78
N PRO A 128 7.35 -27.90 3.74
CA PRO A 128 7.44 -26.44 3.84
C PRO A 128 6.61 -25.91 5.01
N LYS A 129 7.23 -25.07 5.86
CA LYS A 129 6.52 -24.47 6.99
C LYS A 129 5.71 -23.25 6.54
N TRP A 130 6.25 -22.51 5.59
CA TRP A 130 5.61 -21.34 5.02
C TRP A 130 5.41 -21.54 3.52
N THR A 131 4.15 -21.68 3.09
CA THR A 131 3.78 -21.68 1.66
C THR A 131 3.50 -20.27 1.16
N LYS A 132 3.68 -20.05 -0.15
CA LYS A 132 3.36 -18.80 -0.85
C LYS A 132 1.91 -18.39 -0.65
#